data_AF-A0AAD9NY20-F1
#
_entry.id   AF-A0AAD9NY20-F1
#
_cell.length_a   1.000
_cell.length_b   1.000
_cell.length_c   1.000
_cell.angle_alpha   90.00
_cell.angle_beta   90.00
_cell.angle_gamma   90.00
#
_symmetry.space_group_name_H-M   'P 1'
#
loop_
_entity.id
_entity.type
_entity.pdbx_description
1 polymer ?
#
loop_
_entity_poly.entity_id
_entity_poly.type
_entity_poly.pdbx_seq_one_letter_code
_entity_poly.pdbx_strand_id
1 'polypeptide(L)'
;MAPQCYTCTLSSAGTGDRTVLRQVSLPIVDTPTCRTYYPGQITDVMFCAGLREGGKDTCQGDSGGPLVCRTGSGPWSLYGVTSWGQGCGIRRKLGVYTRVSEFRLWIDQTINGTAPVNPCKGETAILTGQTGVFGTVGNTYDNNAKCRWMIRVREGLVR
;
A
#
# COMPACT_ATOMS: atom_id res chain seq x y z
N MET A 1 -17.38 -21.02 -3.62
CA MET A 1 -16.83 -20.85 -4.99
C MET A 1 -15.58 -19.99 -4.90
N ALA A 2 -14.53 -20.32 -5.67
CA ALA A 2 -13.34 -19.46 -5.73
C ALA A 2 -13.66 -18.16 -6.50
N PRO A 3 -13.15 -17.01 -6.06
CA PRO A 3 -13.41 -15.74 -6.75
C PRO A 3 -12.68 -15.68 -8.10
N GLN A 4 -13.33 -15.04 -9.08
CA GLN A 4 -12.70 -14.67 -10.34
C GLN A 4 -11.97 -13.35 -10.14
N CYS A 5 -10.65 -13.33 -10.27
CA CYS A 5 -9.84 -12.15 -10.00
C CYS A 5 -9.07 -11.69 -11.23
N TYR A 6 -8.99 -10.37 -11.43
CA TYR A 6 -8.31 -9.70 -12.51
C TYR A 6 -7.54 -8.49 -12.02
N THR A 7 -6.43 -8.22 -12.68
CA THR A 7 -5.70 -6.96 -12.55
C THR A 7 -5.42 -6.43 -13.95
N CYS A 8 -5.34 -5.10 -14.06
CA CYS A 8 -5.15 -4.40 -15.31
C CYS A 8 -3.79 -3.72 -15.33
N THR A 9 -3.11 -3.80 -16.47
CA THR A 9 -1.74 -3.32 -16.67
C THR A 9 -1.59 -2.62 -18.01
N LEU A 10 -0.81 -1.54 -18.05
CA LEU A 10 -0.32 -0.93 -19.28
C LEU A 10 1.04 -1.50 -19.70
N SER A 11 1.66 -2.32 -18.85
CA SER A 11 3.00 -2.89 -19.04
C SER A 11 2.94 -4.39 -19.24
N SER A 12 3.28 -4.85 -20.44
CA SER A 12 3.72 -6.23 -20.64
C SER A 12 5.19 -6.38 -20.23
N ALA A 13 5.64 -7.59 -19.88
CA ALA A 13 7.05 -7.92 -19.65
C ALA A 13 7.96 -7.78 -20.91
N GLY A 14 7.53 -7.04 -21.94
CA GLY A 14 8.23 -6.82 -23.20
C GLY A 14 7.97 -5.42 -23.76
N THR A 15 8.58 -5.11 -24.92
CA THR A 15 8.51 -3.83 -25.65
C THR A 15 7.16 -3.57 -26.34
N GLY A 16 6.07 -3.97 -25.70
CA GLY A 16 4.71 -3.78 -26.21
C GLY A 16 4.24 -2.35 -26.01
N ASP A 17 3.40 -1.90 -26.94
CA ASP A 17 2.72 -0.61 -26.88
C ASP A 17 2.00 -0.44 -25.54
N ARG A 18 2.36 0.63 -24.81
CA ARG A 18 1.86 0.97 -23.46
C ARG A 18 0.59 1.82 -23.53
N THR A 19 0.04 2.04 -24.73
CA THR A 19 -1.19 2.84 -24.93
C THR A 19 -2.47 2.04 -24.76
N VAL A 20 -2.39 0.70 -24.75
CA VAL A 20 -3.56 -0.18 -24.61
C VAL A 20 -3.55 -0.87 -23.24
N LEU A 21 -4.66 -0.70 -22.51
CA LEU A 21 -4.88 -1.39 -21.24
C LEU A 21 -5.07 -2.89 -21.47
N ARG A 22 -4.30 -3.70 -20.73
CA ARG A 22 -4.36 -5.16 -20.74
C ARG A 22 -4.93 -5.63 -19.42
N GLN A 23 -5.49 -6.83 -19.42
CA GLN A 23 -5.95 -7.49 -18.19
C GLN A 23 -5.40 -8.91 -18.11
N VAL A 24 -5.17 -9.38 -16.89
CA VAL A 24 -4.74 -10.75 -16.61
C VAL A 24 -5.55 -11.32 -15.46
N SER A 25 -5.99 -12.57 -15.61
CA SER A 25 -6.63 -13.31 -14.53
C SER A 25 -5.57 -13.96 -13.66
N LEU A 26 -5.67 -13.73 -12.34
CA LEU A 26 -4.72 -14.26 -11.35
C LEU A 26 -5.50 -14.93 -10.22
N PRO A 27 -5.26 -16.21 -9.90
CA PRO A 27 -5.89 -16.83 -8.74
C PRO A 27 -5.26 -16.31 -7.45
N ILE A 28 -6.09 -16.16 -6.40
CA ILE A 28 -5.59 -15.92 -5.05
C ILE A 28 -4.93 -17.19 -4.53
N VAL A 29 -3.76 -17.03 -3.91
CA VAL A 29 -3.03 -18.12 -3.27
C VAL A 29 -3.23 -18.03 -1.75
N ASP A 30 -3.47 -19.17 -1.12
CA ASP A 30 -3.65 -19.28 0.32
C ASP A 30 -2.41 -18.81 1.09
N THR A 31 -2.64 -18.22 2.27
CA THR A 31 -1.57 -17.62 3.10
C THR A 31 -0.45 -18.61 3.45
N PRO A 32 -0.73 -19.87 3.86
CA PRO A 32 0.32 -20.84 4.12
C PRO A 32 1.22 -21.06 2.91
N THR A 33 0.63 -21.30 1.73
CA THR A 33 1.40 -21.46 0.49
C THR A 33 2.20 -20.19 0.16
N CYS A 34 1.60 -19.01 0.26
CA CYS A 34 2.28 -17.73 0.02
C CYS A 34 3.53 -17.57 0.92
N ARG A 35 3.41 -17.94 2.21
CA ARG A 35 4.54 -17.95 3.17
C ARG A 35 5.63 -18.96 2.82
N THR A 36 5.31 -20.09 2.19
CA THR A 36 6.34 -21.03 1.71
C THR A 36 7.22 -20.44 0.61
N TYR A 37 6.67 -19.55 -0.23
CA TYR A 37 7.43 -18.88 -1.29
C TYR A 37 8.19 -17.65 -0.79
N TYR A 38 7.70 -17.01 0.28
CA TYR A 38 8.24 -15.79 0.86
C TYR A 38 8.39 -15.89 2.39
N PRO A 39 9.29 -16.75 2.89
CA PRO A 39 9.44 -17.00 4.32
C PRO A 39 9.85 -15.71 5.06
N GLY A 40 9.14 -15.40 6.14
CA GLY A 40 9.38 -14.21 6.98
C GLY A 40 8.99 -12.87 6.36
N GLN A 41 8.47 -12.84 5.12
CA GLN A 41 8.18 -11.60 4.39
C GLN A 41 6.68 -11.29 4.24
N ILE A 42 5.80 -12.26 4.50
CA ILE A 42 4.34 -12.10 4.35
C ILE A 42 3.69 -11.85 5.70
N THR A 43 3.22 -10.63 5.89
CA THR A 43 2.41 -10.21 7.05
C THR A 43 0.93 -10.51 6.84
N ASP A 44 0.11 -10.37 7.89
CA ASP A 44 -1.34 -10.69 7.82
C ASP A 44 -2.12 -9.70 6.93
N VAL A 45 -1.59 -8.48 6.76
CA VAL A 45 -2.13 -7.45 5.86
C VAL A 45 -1.74 -7.65 4.38
N MET A 46 -1.11 -8.77 4.05
CA MET A 46 -0.68 -9.12 2.70
C MET A 46 -1.29 -10.44 2.23
N PHE A 47 -1.33 -10.63 0.92
CA PHE A 47 -1.64 -11.91 0.29
C PHE A 47 -0.96 -12.06 -1.07
N CYS A 48 -0.84 -13.29 -1.55
CA CYS A 48 -0.29 -13.58 -2.87
C CYS A 48 -1.41 -13.82 -3.89
N ALA A 49 -1.20 -13.39 -5.13
CA ALA A 49 -2.00 -13.81 -6.28
C ALA A 49 -1.09 -14.11 -7.48
N GLY A 50 -1.43 -15.15 -8.25
CA GLY A 50 -0.66 -15.56 -9.42
C GLY A 50 -0.65 -17.06 -9.67
N LEU A 51 -0.20 -17.45 -10.87
CA LEU A 51 -0.06 -18.86 -11.24
C LEU A 51 1.24 -19.44 -10.66
N ARG A 52 1.13 -20.55 -9.91
CA ARG A 52 2.29 -21.25 -9.34
C ARG A 52 3.31 -21.68 -10.41
N GLU A 53 2.80 -21.98 -11.61
CA GLU A 53 3.56 -22.43 -12.78
C GLU A 53 4.32 -21.28 -13.46
N GLY A 54 3.96 -20.02 -13.19
CA GLY A 54 4.46 -18.84 -13.90
C GLY A 54 3.65 -18.51 -15.16
N GLY A 55 4.25 -17.76 -16.08
CA GLY A 55 3.68 -17.44 -17.41
C GLY A 55 2.64 -16.31 -17.45
N LYS A 56 1.88 -16.08 -16.38
CA LYS A 56 0.96 -14.93 -16.23
C LYS A 56 1.19 -14.26 -14.89
N ASP A 57 1.47 -12.96 -14.92
CA ASP A 57 1.82 -12.18 -13.72
C ASP A 57 1.57 -10.69 -13.93
N THR A 58 1.43 -9.96 -12.83
CA THR A 58 1.64 -8.51 -12.81
C THR A 58 3.09 -8.19 -13.06
N CYS A 59 3.37 -7.19 -13.88
CA CYS A 59 4.74 -6.85 -14.24
C CYS A 59 5.11 -5.41 -13.86
N GLN A 60 6.35 -5.03 -14.19
CA GLN A 60 6.94 -3.74 -13.92
C GLN A 60 6.05 -2.61 -14.46
N GLY A 61 5.39 -1.86 -13.56
CA GLY A 61 4.49 -0.76 -13.92
C GLY A 61 3.13 -0.80 -13.22
N ASP A 62 2.80 -1.91 -12.55
CA ASP A 62 1.49 -2.10 -11.90
C ASP A 62 1.46 -1.75 -10.41
N SER A 63 2.57 -1.28 -9.83
CA SER A 63 2.62 -0.92 -8.41
C SER A 63 1.54 0.11 -8.07
N GLY A 64 0.69 -0.21 -7.09
CA GLY A 64 -0.48 0.59 -6.72
C GLY A 64 -1.76 0.29 -7.53
N GLY A 65 -1.68 -0.57 -8.55
CA GLY A 65 -2.82 -0.98 -9.36
C GLY A 65 -3.80 -1.89 -8.61
N PRO A 66 -5.06 -1.98 -9.08
CA PRO A 66 -6.08 -2.78 -8.41
C PRO A 66 -6.02 -4.27 -8.80
N LEU A 67 -6.28 -5.14 -7.82
CA LEU A 67 -6.74 -6.51 -8.04
C LEU A 67 -8.22 -6.58 -7.67
N VAL A 68 -9.07 -6.70 -8.68
CA VAL A 68 -10.52 -6.79 -8.51
C VAL A 68 -10.98 -8.23 -8.62
N CYS A 69 -11.90 -8.64 -7.76
CA CYS A 69 -12.44 -9.98 -7.73
C CYS A 69 -13.96 -10.00 -7.67
N ARG A 70 -14.55 -11.07 -8.19
CA ARG A 70 -15.99 -11.34 -8.17
C ARG A 70 -16.27 -12.76 -7.68
N THR A 71 -17.21 -12.88 -6.74
CA THR A 71 -17.67 -14.18 -6.23
C THR A 71 -19.07 -14.47 -6.76
N GLY A 72 -19.23 -15.57 -7.51
CA GLY A 72 -20.50 -15.92 -8.13
C GLY A 72 -21.02 -14.81 -9.06
N SER A 73 -22.30 -14.47 -8.93
CA SER A 73 -22.97 -13.37 -9.64
C SER A 73 -22.89 -12.02 -8.93
N GLY A 74 -22.08 -11.90 -7.86
CA GLY A 74 -21.92 -10.66 -7.10
C GLY A 74 -21.21 -9.53 -7.87
N PRO A 75 -21.06 -8.35 -7.25
CA PRO A 75 -20.31 -7.25 -7.85
C PRO A 75 -18.81 -7.54 -7.90
N TRP A 76 -18.10 -6.81 -8.76
CA TRP A 76 -16.64 -6.70 -8.69
C TRP A 76 -16.25 -5.86 -7.49
N SER A 77 -15.33 -6.34 -6.67
CA SER A 77 -14.83 -5.61 -5.50
C SER A 77 -13.31 -5.57 -5.51
N LEU A 78 -12.74 -4.49 -4.98
CA LEU A 78 -11.29 -4.37 -4.81
C LEU A 78 -10.83 -5.27 -3.66
N TYR A 79 -10.06 -6.30 -3.99
CA TYR A 79 -9.52 -7.25 -3.00
C TYR A 79 -8.11 -6.87 -2.58
N GLY A 80 -7.32 -6.36 -3.51
CA GLY A 80 -5.94 -6.00 -3.23
C GLY A 80 -5.43 -4.82 -4.02
N VAL A 81 -4.35 -4.24 -3.50
CA VAL A 81 -3.54 -3.23 -4.19
C VAL A 81 -2.18 -3.85 -4.45
N THR A 82 -1.72 -3.83 -5.70
CA THR A 82 -0.42 -4.39 -6.10
C THR A 82 0.69 -3.72 -5.31
N SER A 83 1.50 -4.52 -4.60
CA SER A 83 2.59 -4.00 -3.77
C SER A 83 3.94 -4.28 -4.43
N TRP A 84 4.34 -5.55 -4.46
CA TRP A 84 5.65 -5.96 -4.98
C TRP A 84 5.63 -7.40 -5.51
N GLY A 85 6.69 -7.78 -6.21
CA GLY A 85 6.90 -9.12 -6.73
C GLY A 85 8.36 -9.31 -7.13
N GLN A 86 8.78 -10.55 -7.35
CA GLN A 86 10.16 -10.87 -7.71
C GLN A 86 10.23 -11.36 -9.17
N GLY A 87 10.33 -10.40 -10.09
CA GLY A 87 10.28 -10.64 -11.53
C GLY A 87 8.85 -10.85 -12.03
N CYS A 88 8.69 -11.06 -13.34
CA CYS A 88 7.38 -11.22 -13.98
C CYS A 88 7.24 -12.61 -14.58
N GLY A 89 6.19 -13.34 -14.22
CA GLY A 89 5.84 -14.61 -14.86
C GLY A 89 6.81 -15.74 -14.53
N ILE A 90 7.62 -15.56 -13.48
CA ILE A 90 8.59 -16.56 -13.04
C ILE A 90 7.87 -17.59 -12.17
N ARG A 91 8.13 -18.87 -12.44
CA ARG A 91 7.61 -19.98 -11.64
C ARG A 91 7.89 -19.76 -10.15
N ARG A 92 6.87 -19.93 -9.30
CA ARG A 92 6.94 -19.74 -7.83
C ARG A 92 7.30 -18.32 -7.36
N LYS A 93 7.24 -17.31 -8.24
CA LYS A 93 7.34 -15.89 -7.86
C LYS A 93 5.97 -15.26 -8.06
N LEU A 94 5.19 -15.23 -6.98
CA LEU A 94 3.83 -14.70 -7.00
C LEU A 94 3.83 -13.19 -6.73
N GLY A 95 2.90 -12.45 -7.33
CA GLY A 95 2.66 -11.06 -6.96
C GLY A 95 2.11 -10.96 -5.53
N VAL A 96 2.61 -9.99 -4.77
CA VAL A 96 2.18 -9.69 -3.40
C VAL A 96 1.34 -8.42 -3.38
N TYR A 97 0.17 -8.52 -2.76
CA TYR A 97 -0.86 -7.50 -2.72
C TYR A 97 -1.17 -7.12 -1.27
N THR A 98 -1.46 -5.84 -1.06
CA THR A 98 -2.05 -5.35 0.20
C THR A 98 -3.49 -5.85 0.30
N ARG A 99 -3.85 -6.47 1.43
CA ARG A 99 -5.20 -6.99 1.71
C ARG A 99 -6.15 -5.85 2.07
N VAL A 100 -6.97 -5.39 1.11
CA VAL A 100 -7.86 -4.23 1.31
C VAL A 100 -8.87 -4.42 2.45
N SER A 101 -9.28 -5.66 2.74
CA SER A 101 -10.20 -5.95 3.86
C SER A 101 -9.67 -5.46 5.21
N GLU A 102 -8.35 -5.55 5.46
CA GLU A 102 -7.74 -5.12 6.73
C GLU A 102 -7.74 -3.60 6.90
N PHE A 103 -7.88 -2.86 5.79
CA PHE A 103 -7.85 -1.41 5.78
C PHE A 103 -9.24 -0.79 5.65
N ARG A 104 -10.31 -1.58 5.64
CA ARG A 104 -11.68 -1.07 5.46
C ARG A 104 -12.07 -0.03 6.50
N LEU A 105 -11.79 -0.29 7.77
CA LEU A 105 -12.07 0.66 8.84
C LEU A 105 -11.32 1.98 8.61
N TRP A 106 -10.03 1.91 8.32
CA TRP A 106 -9.21 3.10 8.06
C TRP A 106 -9.69 3.87 6.81
N ILE A 107 -10.07 3.17 5.74
CA ILE A 107 -10.64 3.77 4.52
C ILE A 107 -11.93 4.53 4.87
N ASP A 108 -12.86 3.89 5.57
CA ASP A 108 -14.15 4.48 5.91
C ASP A 108 -13.98 5.69 6.83
N GLN A 109 -13.08 5.59 7.82
CA GLN A 109 -12.74 6.72 8.68
C GLN A 109 -12.06 7.85 7.91
N THR A 110 -11.20 7.55 6.94
CA THR A 110 -10.52 8.57 6.13
C THR A 110 -11.50 9.33 5.26
N ILE A 111 -12.44 8.61 4.63
CA ILE A 111 -13.52 9.19 3.83
C ILE A 111 -14.42 10.08 4.70
N ASN A 112 -14.75 9.63 5.91
CA ASN A 112 -15.60 10.36 6.84
C ASN A 112 -14.88 11.46 7.62
N GLY A 113 -13.56 11.65 7.41
CA GLY A 113 -12.74 12.62 8.15
C GLY A 113 -12.54 12.28 9.64
N THR A 114 -12.88 11.06 10.05
CA THR A 114 -12.73 10.54 11.42
C THR A 114 -11.53 9.61 11.59
N ALA A 115 -10.72 9.43 10.52
CA ALA A 115 -9.47 8.69 10.61
C ALA A 115 -8.63 9.28 11.74
N PRO A 116 -7.93 8.43 12.51
CA PRO A 116 -6.98 8.90 13.53
C PRO A 116 -6.14 9.98 12.90
N VAL A 117 -6.40 11.21 13.33
CA VAL A 117 -5.81 12.40 12.74
C VAL A 117 -4.31 12.22 12.87
N ASN A 118 -3.55 12.56 11.82
CA ASN A 118 -2.10 12.65 11.95
C ASN A 118 -1.79 13.43 13.24
N PRO A 119 -1.20 12.80 14.27
CA PRO A 119 -1.04 13.43 15.57
C PRO A 119 -0.04 14.59 15.52
N CYS A 120 0.65 14.76 14.39
CA CYS A 120 1.56 15.86 14.10
C CYS A 120 0.86 17.18 13.69
N LYS A 121 -0.44 17.35 13.95
CA LYS A 121 -1.12 18.64 13.74
C LYS A 121 -0.93 19.54 14.96
N GLY A 122 0.13 20.35 14.97
CA GLY A 122 0.21 21.54 15.81
C GLY A 122 -0.34 22.75 15.07
N GLU A 123 -1.04 23.65 15.78
CA GLU A 123 -1.34 24.98 15.24
C GLU A 123 -0.05 25.78 15.02
N THR A 124 -0.06 26.68 14.04
CA THR A 124 1.06 27.61 13.86
C THR A 124 1.08 28.59 15.03
N ALA A 125 2.03 28.45 15.93
CA ALA A 125 2.22 29.36 17.06
C ALA A 125 3.36 30.34 16.78
N ILE A 126 3.18 31.61 17.19
CA ILE A 126 4.26 32.59 17.24
C ILE A 126 4.96 32.42 18.59
N LEU A 127 6.20 31.91 18.57
CA LEU A 127 7.04 31.83 19.76
C LEU A 127 7.76 33.16 19.95
N THR A 128 7.58 33.80 21.11
CA THR A 128 8.28 35.04 21.49
C THR A 128 9.20 34.78 22.69
N GLY A 129 10.48 35.15 22.58
CA GLY A 129 11.47 34.96 23.64
C GLY A 129 12.90 35.17 23.15
N GLN A 130 13.85 35.33 24.09
CA GLN A 130 15.29 35.45 23.80
C GLN A 130 16.05 34.12 23.99
N THR A 131 15.45 33.16 24.69
CA THR A 131 16.01 31.84 24.99
C THR A 131 14.88 30.79 24.98
N GLY A 132 15.20 29.54 24.66
CA GLY A 132 14.25 28.43 24.69
C GLY A 132 14.92 27.08 24.46
N VAL A 133 14.33 26.02 25.00
CA VAL A 133 14.76 24.64 24.76
C VAL A 133 13.75 23.99 23.82
N PHE A 134 14.20 23.53 22.66
CA PHE A 134 13.39 22.68 21.80
C PHE A 134 13.44 21.25 22.33
N GLY A 135 12.29 20.76 22.81
CA GLY A 135 12.13 19.39 23.26
C GLY A 135 10.79 18.85 22.78
N THR A 136 10.73 17.54 22.56
CA THR A 136 9.46 16.83 22.43
C THR A 136 8.76 16.82 23.78
N VAL A 137 7.54 17.37 23.85
CA VAL A 137 6.66 17.20 25.00
C VAL A 137 6.03 15.81 24.87
N GLY A 138 6.52 14.85 25.67
CA GLY A 138 6.07 13.47 25.62
C GLY A 138 6.78 12.62 24.57
N ASN A 139 7.05 11.37 24.95
CA ASN A 139 7.66 10.38 24.08
C ASN A 139 6.57 9.78 23.21
N THR A 140 6.78 9.78 21.89
CA THR A 140 6.08 8.92 20.91
C THR A 140 4.56 8.86 21.01
N TYR A 141 3.87 9.47 20.06
CA TYR A 141 2.46 9.20 19.83
C TYR A 141 2.21 7.68 19.72
N ASP A 142 1.09 7.21 20.25
CA ASP A 142 0.73 5.79 20.40
C ASP A 142 0.72 4.97 19.08
N ASN A 143 0.94 5.63 17.94
CA ASN A 143 0.93 5.05 16.59
C ASN A 143 2.32 5.00 15.91
N ASN A 144 3.42 5.10 16.64
CA ASN A 144 4.78 5.13 16.08
C ASN A 144 5.03 6.28 15.07
N ALA A 145 4.20 7.33 15.07
CA ALA A 145 4.39 8.47 14.19
C ALA A 145 5.67 9.25 14.53
N LYS A 146 6.46 9.58 13.51
CA LYS A 146 7.58 10.52 13.61
C LYS A 146 7.15 11.89 13.10
N CYS A 147 6.90 12.83 14.02
CA CYS A 147 6.53 14.19 13.66
C CYS A 147 7.77 15.04 13.35
N ARG A 148 7.75 15.72 12.20
CA ARG A 148 8.76 16.72 11.82
C ARG A 148 8.16 18.11 11.98
N TRP A 149 8.79 18.94 12.80
CA TRP A 149 8.40 20.33 13.00
C TRP A 149 9.28 21.24 12.14
N MET A 150 8.68 22.26 11.53
CA MET A 150 9.40 23.27 10.74
C MET A 150 9.31 24.61 11.48
N ILE A 151 10.43 25.08 12.02
CA ILE A 151 10.50 26.38 12.68
C ILE A 151 10.85 27.41 11.60
N ARG A 152 10.00 28.43 11.45
CA ARG A 152 10.27 29.57 10.57
C ARG A 152 10.62 30.76 11.45
N VAL A 153 11.86 31.21 11.38
CA VAL A 153 12.31 32.45 12.03
C VAL A 153 12.38 33.54 10.97
N ARG A 154 11.93 34.76 11.28
CA ARG A 154 12.10 35.89 10.36
C ARG A 154 13.58 36.19 10.23
N GLU A 155 13.98 36.53 9.01
CA GLU A 155 15.35 36.93 8.69
C GLU A 155 15.79 38.10 9.59
N GLY A 156 16.99 38.00 10.17
CA GLY A 156 17.54 39.01 11.09
C GLY A 156 17.23 38.83 12.59
N LEU A 157 16.45 37.82 12.98
CA LEU A 157 16.13 37.53 14.40
C LEU A 157 16.96 36.40 15.03
N VAL A 158 17.83 35.72 14.26
CA VAL A 158 18.80 34.74 14.77
C VAL A 158 20.18 35.41 14.78
N ARG A 159 20.80 35.51 15.96
CA ARG A 159 22.18 35.94 16.13
C ARG A 159 23.05 34.76 16.50
#